data_AF-A0A1F6APP1-F1
#
_entry.id   AF-A0A1F6APP1-F1
#
_cell.length_a   1.000
_cell.length_b   1.000
_cell.length_c   1.000
_cell.angle_alpha   90.00
_cell.angle_beta   90.00
_cell.angle_gamma   90.00
#
_symmetry.space_group_name_H-M   'P 1'
#
loop_
_entity.id
_entity.type
_entity.pdbx_description
1 polymer ?
#
loop_
_entity_poly.entity_id
_entity_poly.type
_entity_poly.pdbx_seq_one_letter_code
_entity_poly.pdbx_strand_id
1 'polypeptide(L)'
;MDSKKFLLISLLVSGVLFLFSIYTYTQIDLNLTLSSNIYYQDIQKTLIYLGYFNRSLSTLIFLIFIIALFVIYFILIRLVNQEELTRNQIICLVMITVCFLIFAYPAFSHDIFNYMFDARIITKYHLNPYLYKALDFPDDLWIRFMHWTHRTYPYGPVWLIITLPLSILGSGKFVLTLLLYKLAFAFFHLGNIFIIYKLLSRLKAKNTFSGVVFYAFNPLVIIESLVSPHNEVMMLFFLLLSLYLFYTQKNYIKGAICLFLSIGIKFLTIILMPYFIWKKFILKEKSANFNLMYIYLLLALVIFFETLYREPYPWYFIILIGTGSLILQMKYVYGISTVISLAAILRYAPYLYTGSYTDWVVLMQNILFITGLTFFLCFVILDIIRLKIKKSL
;
A
#
# COMPACT_ATOMS: atom_id res chain seq x y z
N MET A 1 27.57 -8.41 0.26
CA MET A 1 27.43 -9.32 -0.90
C MET A 1 28.32 -8.84 -2.03
N ASP A 2 29.00 -9.74 -2.73
CA ASP A 2 29.82 -9.37 -3.88
C ASP A 2 28.99 -8.75 -5.02
N SER A 3 29.67 -8.10 -5.97
CA SER A 3 29.01 -7.39 -7.08
C SER A 3 28.28 -8.32 -8.05
N LYS A 4 28.75 -9.55 -8.27
CA LYS A 4 28.16 -10.50 -9.21
C LYS A 4 26.83 -11.07 -8.68
N LYS A 5 26.82 -11.49 -7.41
CA LYS A 5 25.61 -11.98 -6.73
C LYS A 5 24.58 -10.87 -6.60
N PHE A 6 25.00 -9.63 -6.31
CA PHE A 6 24.10 -8.47 -6.32
C PHE A 6 23.50 -8.20 -7.70
N LEU A 7 24.31 -8.23 -8.76
CA LEU A 7 23.84 -8.05 -10.13
C LEU A 7 22.80 -9.10 -10.53
N LEU A 8 23.01 -10.36 -10.16
CA LEU A 8 22.04 -11.42 -10.44
C LEU A 8 20.68 -11.15 -9.76
N ILE A 9 20.71 -10.75 -8.48
CA ILE A 9 19.50 -10.42 -7.73
C ILE A 9 18.81 -9.18 -8.31
N SER A 10 19.55 -8.13 -8.68
CA SER A 10 18.96 -6.93 -9.26
C SER A 10 18.35 -7.19 -10.64
N LEU A 11 18.96 -8.05 -11.45
CA LEU A 11 18.38 -8.50 -12.72
C LEU A 11 17.10 -9.33 -12.51
N LEU A 12 17.10 -10.26 -11.55
CA LEU A 12 15.91 -11.04 -11.19
C LEU A 12 14.76 -10.11 -10.76
N VAL A 13 15.03 -9.18 -9.84
CA VAL A 13 14.07 -8.19 -9.36
C VAL A 13 13.54 -7.34 -10.52
N SER A 14 14.44 -6.82 -11.37
CA SER A 14 14.07 -6.02 -12.54
C SER A 14 13.18 -6.79 -13.52
N GLY A 15 13.55 -8.03 -13.85
CA GLY A 15 12.79 -8.87 -14.77
C GLY A 15 11.37 -9.17 -14.27
N VAL A 16 11.23 -9.56 -13.01
CA VAL A 16 9.90 -9.84 -12.41
C VAL A 16 9.05 -8.57 -12.38
N LEU A 17 9.60 -7.43 -11.94
CA LEU A 17 8.86 -6.18 -11.86
C LEU A 17 8.47 -5.61 -13.22
N PHE A 18 9.36 -5.72 -14.22
CA PHE A 18 9.07 -5.29 -15.58
C PHE A 18 7.92 -6.11 -16.19
N LEU A 19 8.00 -7.44 -16.10
CA LEU A 19 6.95 -8.32 -16.61
C LEU A 19 5.64 -8.15 -15.84
N PHE A 20 5.70 -7.96 -14.52
CA PHE A 20 4.51 -7.67 -13.72
C PHE A 20 3.88 -6.32 -14.10
N SER A 21 4.70 -5.29 -14.35
CA SER A 21 4.24 -3.99 -14.85
C SER A 21 3.51 -4.14 -16.18
N ILE A 22 4.01 -4.95 -17.12
CA ILE A 22 3.29 -5.27 -18.37
C ILE A 22 1.99 -6.04 -18.08
N TYR A 23 2.02 -7.05 -17.20
CA TYR A 23 0.83 -7.83 -16.86
C TYR A 23 -0.32 -6.96 -16.34
N THR A 24 -0.04 -5.88 -15.61
CA THR A 24 -1.10 -4.99 -15.09
C THR A 24 -1.95 -4.36 -16.19
N TYR A 25 -1.42 -4.20 -17.41
CA TYR A 25 -2.17 -3.69 -18.56
C TYR A 25 -3.22 -4.66 -19.10
N THR A 26 -3.23 -5.92 -18.63
CA THR A 26 -4.31 -6.87 -18.94
C THR A 26 -5.66 -6.44 -18.36
N GLN A 27 -5.64 -5.58 -17.33
CA GLN A 27 -6.82 -5.10 -16.62
C GLN A 27 -7.24 -3.69 -17.06
N ILE A 28 -6.78 -3.21 -18.22
CA ILE A 28 -7.26 -1.95 -18.79
C ILE A 28 -8.75 -2.03 -19.05
N ASP A 29 -9.48 -1.01 -18.62
CA ASP A 29 -10.92 -0.90 -18.88
C ASP A 29 -11.20 -0.85 -20.39
N LEU A 30 -12.25 -1.54 -20.82
CA LEU A 30 -12.59 -1.69 -22.24
C LEU A 30 -12.88 -0.34 -22.93
N ASN A 31 -13.29 0.68 -22.17
CA ASN A 31 -13.57 2.01 -22.68
C ASN A 31 -12.39 2.98 -22.57
N LEU A 32 -11.21 2.50 -22.16
CA LEU A 32 -10.00 3.33 -21.99
C LEU A 32 -8.95 3.00 -23.06
N THR A 33 -8.55 4.02 -23.82
CA THR A 33 -7.43 3.95 -24.75
C THR A 33 -6.35 4.94 -24.31
N LEU A 34 -5.15 4.44 -23.98
CA LEU A 34 -4.08 5.28 -23.44
C LEU A 34 -3.25 5.98 -24.53
N SER A 35 -3.27 5.49 -25.77
CA SER A 35 -2.56 6.11 -26.90
C SER A 35 -3.27 5.86 -28.23
N SER A 36 -3.18 6.84 -29.14
CA SER A 36 -3.67 6.74 -30.51
C SER A 36 -2.73 5.95 -31.45
N ASN A 37 -1.55 5.56 -30.99
CA ASN A 37 -0.60 4.78 -31.79
C ASN A 37 -1.13 3.37 -32.08
N ILE A 38 -1.18 2.98 -33.36
CA ILE A 38 -1.77 1.71 -33.81
C ILE A 38 -1.05 0.47 -33.23
N TYR A 39 0.28 0.48 -33.21
CA TYR A 39 1.06 -0.63 -32.66
C TYR A 39 0.82 -0.80 -31.16
N TYR A 40 0.68 0.32 -30.44
CA TYR A 40 0.31 0.29 -29.03
C TYR A 40 -1.10 -0.31 -28.83
N GLN A 41 -2.06 0.08 -29.66
CA GLN A 41 -3.43 -0.43 -29.56
C GLN A 41 -3.50 -1.94 -29.81
N ASP A 42 -2.70 -2.48 -30.73
CA ASP A 42 -2.67 -3.92 -31.00
C ASP A 42 -2.07 -4.70 -29.82
N ILE A 43 -1.03 -4.15 -29.17
CA ILE A 43 -0.51 -4.70 -27.90
C ILE A 43 -1.58 -4.61 -26.80
N GLN A 44 -2.23 -3.46 -26.63
CA GLN A 44 -3.27 -3.25 -25.63
C GLN A 44 -4.43 -4.25 -25.82
N LYS A 45 -4.92 -4.45 -27.04
CA LYS A 45 -5.98 -5.43 -27.35
C LYS A 45 -5.56 -6.85 -26.96
N THR A 46 -4.32 -7.24 -27.24
CA THR A 46 -3.81 -8.57 -26.88
C THR A 46 -3.79 -8.77 -25.36
N LEU A 47 -3.37 -7.74 -24.61
CA LEU A 47 -3.34 -7.78 -23.14
C LEU A 47 -4.77 -7.79 -22.56
N ILE A 48 -5.67 -6.96 -23.07
CA ILE A 48 -7.09 -6.97 -22.69
C ILE A 48 -7.72 -8.32 -22.98
N TYR A 49 -7.40 -8.94 -24.13
CA TYR A 49 -7.89 -10.28 -24.47
C TYR A 49 -7.52 -11.30 -23.39
N LEU A 50 -6.25 -11.29 -22.95
CA LEU A 50 -5.80 -12.13 -21.85
C LEU A 50 -6.59 -11.85 -20.55
N GLY A 51 -6.76 -10.60 -20.16
CA GLY A 51 -7.39 -10.24 -18.89
C GLY A 51 -8.91 -10.44 -18.83
N TYR A 52 -9.63 -10.17 -19.90
CA TYR A 52 -11.10 -10.19 -19.93
C TYR A 52 -11.70 -11.45 -20.56
N PHE A 53 -10.97 -12.08 -21.49
CA PHE A 53 -11.48 -13.21 -22.29
C PHE A 53 -10.73 -14.52 -22.02
N ASN A 54 -9.52 -14.47 -21.43
CA ASN A 54 -8.80 -15.65 -20.94
C ASN A 54 -8.48 -15.54 -19.44
N ARG A 55 -9.53 -15.29 -18.65
CA ARG A 55 -9.47 -14.98 -17.22
C ARG A 55 -8.77 -16.04 -16.37
N SER A 56 -8.97 -17.33 -16.68
CA SER A 56 -8.32 -18.43 -15.98
C SER A 56 -6.80 -18.38 -16.12
N LEU A 57 -6.29 -18.16 -17.35
CA LEU A 57 -4.88 -17.98 -17.61
C LEU A 57 -4.35 -16.67 -16.98
N SER A 58 -5.09 -15.56 -17.09
CA SER A 58 -4.70 -14.30 -16.44
C SER A 58 -4.56 -14.47 -14.93
N THR A 59 -5.48 -15.20 -14.31
CA THR A 59 -5.46 -15.49 -12.86
C THR A 59 -4.26 -16.36 -12.49
N LEU A 60 -3.95 -17.38 -13.29
CA LEU A 60 -2.76 -18.20 -13.08
C LEU A 60 -1.47 -17.36 -13.17
N ILE A 61 -1.37 -16.49 -14.17
CA ILE A 61 -0.23 -15.57 -14.34
C ILE A 61 -0.11 -14.62 -13.15
N PHE A 62 -1.24 -14.06 -12.67
CA PHE A 62 -1.27 -13.26 -11.45
C PHE A 62 -0.71 -14.04 -10.25
N LEU A 63 -1.17 -15.27 -10.01
CA LEU A 63 -0.70 -16.09 -8.89
C LEU A 63 0.80 -16.38 -8.98
N ILE A 64 1.33 -16.64 -10.18
CA ILE A 64 2.77 -16.82 -10.43
C ILE A 64 3.54 -15.55 -10.04
N PHE A 65 3.06 -14.36 -10.43
CA PHE A 65 3.69 -13.10 -10.04
C PHE A 65 3.62 -12.86 -8.53
N ILE A 66 2.49 -13.14 -7.88
CA ILE A 66 2.38 -13.01 -6.43
C ILE A 66 3.38 -13.92 -5.73
N ILE A 67 3.50 -15.19 -6.14
CA ILE A 67 4.50 -16.12 -5.61
C ILE A 67 5.91 -15.57 -5.84
N ALA A 68 6.24 -15.12 -7.05
CA ALA A 68 7.56 -14.58 -7.38
C ALA A 68 7.91 -13.35 -6.53
N LEU A 69 6.97 -12.42 -6.35
CA LEU A 69 7.15 -11.23 -5.52
C LEU A 69 7.37 -11.58 -4.05
N PHE A 70 6.61 -12.53 -3.49
CA PHE A 70 6.82 -13.00 -2.11
C PHE A 70 8.15 -13.76 -1.95
N VAL A 71 8.54 -14.58 -2.94
CA VAL A 71 9.85 -15.25 -2.93
C VAL A 71 10.99 -14.23 -2.93
N ILE A 72 10.94 -13.23 -3.82
CA ILE A 72 11.91 -12.13 -3.84
C ILE A 72 11.90 -11.39 -2.50
N TYR A 73 10.72 -11.07 -1.97
CA TYR A 73 10.59 -10.40 -0.69
C TYR A 73 11.29 -11.17 0.44
N PHE A 74 11.05 -12.47 0.56
CA PHE A 74 11.69 -13.30 1.58
C PHE A 74 13.20 -13.45 1.37
N ILE A 75 13.67 -13.53 0.11
CA ILE A 75 15.10 -13.51 -0.22
C ILE A 75 15.73 -12.19 0.28
N LEU A 76 15.13 -11.04 -0.02
CA LEU A 76 15.65 -9.74 0.40
C LEU A 76 15.65 -9.59 1.92
N ILE A 77 14.61 -10.07 2.61
CA ILE A 77 14.55 -10.10 4.07
C ILE A 77 15.66 -10.99 4.65
N ARG A 78 15.89 -12.16 4.08
CA ARG A 78 16.98 -13.04 4.50
C ARG A 78 18.33 -12.35 4.33
N LEU A 79 18.59 -11.80 3.15
CA LEU A 79 19.88 -11.16 2.83
C LEU A 79 20.15 -9.94 3.71
N VAL A 80 19.16 -9.11 4.01
CA VAL A 80 19.36 -7.95 4.91
C VAL A 80 19.58 -8.39 6.35
N ASN A 81 18.92 -9.45 6.82
CA ASN A 81 19.12 -10.00 8.17
C ASN A 81 20.49 -10.69 8.34
N GLN A 82 21.07 -11.19 7.24
CA GLN A 82 22.43 -11.73 7.20
C GLN A 82 23.49 -10.64 6.96
N GLU A 83 23.09 -9.35 6.97
CA GLU A 83 23.95 -8.20 6.68
C GLU A 83 24.65 -8.27 5.31
N GLU A 84 24.10 -9.05 4.38
CA GLU A 84 24.66 -9.23 3.05
C GLU A 84 24.35 -8.04 2.13
N LEU A 85 23.30 -7.26 2.41
CA LEU A 85 22.90 -6.09 1.63
C LEU A 85 23.44 -4.80 2.24
N THR A 86 24.22 -4.07 1.45
CA THR A 86 24.66 -2.72 1.83
C THR A 86 23.53 -1.70 1.67
N ARG A 87 23.65 -0.55 2.33
CA ARG A 87 22.72 0.58 2.18
C ARG A 87 22.50 0.99 0.72
N ASN A 88 23.57 1.10 -0.06
CA ASN A 88 23.49 1.53 -1.47
C ASN A 88 22.78 0.49 -2.34
N GLN A 89 23.01 -0.80 -2.06
CA GLN A 89 22.31 -1.89 -2.73
C GLN A 89 20.81 -1.88 -2.42
N ILE A 90 20.41 -1.63 -1.18
CA ILE A 90 19.00 -1.47 -0.81
C ILE A 90 18.37 -0.27 -1.54
N ILE A 91 19.04 0.88 -1.56
CA ILE A 91 18.56 2.07 -2.29
C ILE A 91 18.40 1.77 -3.77
N CYS A 92 19.40 1.12 -4.39
CA CYS A 92 19.34 0.72 -5.79
C CYS A 92 18.13 -0.18 -6.09
N LEU A 93 17.88 -1.20 -5.26
CA LEU A 93 16.72 -2.08 -5.41
C LEU A 93 15.39 -1.34 -5.21
N VAL A 94 15.30 -0.42 -4.25
CA VAL A 94 14.11 0.43 -4.05
C VAL A 94 13.84 1.28 -5.28
N MET A 95 14.88 1.90 -5.84
CA MET A 95 14.75 2.71 -7.05
C MET A 95 14.34 1.86 -8.26
N ILE A 96 14.90 0.66 -8.43
CA ILE A 96 14.46 -0.30 -9.44
C ILE A 96 12.96 -0.59 -9.30
N THR A 97 12.49 -0.90 -8.08
CA THR A 97 11.07 -1.15 -7.79
C THR A 97 10.19 0.03 -8.21
N VAL A 98 10.54 1.24 -7.79
CA VAL A 98 9.78 2.45 -8.10
C VAL A 98 9.80 2.74 -9.60
N CYS A 99 10.96 2.65 -10.26
CA CYS A 99 11.11 2.92 -11.68
C CYS A 99 10.25 2.01 -12.55
N PHE A 100 10.14 0.72 -12.24
CA PHE A 100 9.30 -0.19 -13.04
C PHE A 100 7.81 -0.06 -12.71
N LEU A 101 7.45 0.10 -11.44
CA LEU A 101 6.04 0.08 -11.01
C LEU A 101 5.31 1.42 -11.19
N ILE A 102 6.01 2.55 -11.29
CA ILE A 102 5.38 3.83 -11.68
C ILE A 102 4.65 3.70 -13.01
N PHE A 103 5.19 2.90 -13.95
CA PHE A 103 4.58 2.69 -15.26
C PHE A 103 3.56 1.55 -15.28
N ALA A 104 3.32 0.86 -14.17
CA ALA A 104 2.28 -0.16 -14.11
C ALA A 104 0.88 0.48 -14.23
N TYR A 105 -0.06 -0.20 -14.87
CA TYR A 105 -1.46 0.22 -14.91
C TYR A 105 -2.14 -0.05 -13.53
N PRO A 106 -3.07 0.79 -13.05
CA PRO A 106 -3.86 0.55 -11.83
C PRO A 106 -4.84 -0.63 -12.03
N ALA A 107 -4.32 -1.84 -12.02
CA ALA A 107 -5.01 -3.06 -12.43
C ALA A 107 -6.01 -3.62 -11.41
N PHE A 108 -5.86 -3.31 -10.13
CA PHE A 108 -6.60 -3.97 -9.05
C PHE A 108 -7.59 -3.05 -8.35
N SER A 109 -7.57 -1.76 -8.67
CA SER A 109 -8.50 -0.76 -8.15
C SER A 109 -8.63 0.43 -9.09
N HIS A 110 -9.85 0.96 -9.21
CA HIS A 110 -10.17 2.15 -10.02
C HIS A 110 -10.15 3.45 -9.20
N ASP A 111 -9.74 3.37 -7.93
CA ASP A 111 -9.78 4.50 -7.00
C ASP A 111 -8.98 5.71 -7.49
N ILE A 112 -7.84 5.49 -8.13
CA ILE A 112 -7.03 6.58 -8.69
C ILE A 112 -7.81 7.43 -9.70
N PHE A 113 -8.68 6.81 -10.52
CA PHE A 113 -9.51 7.55 -11.47
C PHE A 113 -10.57 8.38 -10.77
N ASN A 114 -11.12 7.87 -9.66
CA ASN A 114 -12.00 8.66 -8.80
C ASN A 114 -11.28 9.83 -8.17
N TYR A 115 -10.07 9.65 -7.64
CA TYR A 115 -9.29 10.76 -7.07
C TYR A 115 -9.03 11.86 -8.11
N MET A 116 -8.69 11.46 -9.33
CA MET A 116 -8.49 12.37 -10.45
C MET A 116 -9.75 13.16 -10.78
N PHE A 117 -10.91 12.49 -10.81
CA PHE A 117 -12.18 13.14 -11.11
C PHE A 117 -12.67 14.02 -9.96
N ASP A 118 -12.50 13.59 -8.71
CA ASP A 118 -12.84 14.34 -7.50
C ASP A 118 -12.12 15.71 -7.50
N ALA A 119 -10.83 15.74 -7.84
CA ALA A 119 -10.08 16.99 -8.02
C ALA A 119 -10.55 17.79 -9.25
N ARG A 120 -10.93 17.11 -10.33
CA ARG A 120 -11.45 17.72 -11.58
C ARG A 120 -12.77 18.46 -11.37
N ILE A 121 -13.64 18.01 -10.48
CA ILE A 121 -14.86 18.73 -10.09
C ILE A 121 -14.52 20.16 -9.63
N ILE A 122 -13.42 20.32 -8.89
CA ILE A 122 -12.94 21.66 -8.50
C ILE A 122 -12.27 22.36 -9.68
N THR A 123 -11.28 21.72 -10.32
CA THR A 123 -10.37 22.44 -11.23
C THR A 123 -10.97 22.72 -12.60
N LYS A 124 -11.94 21.93 -13.05
CA LYS A 124 -12.62 22.11 -14.34
C LYS A 124 -14.02 22.72 -14.17
N TYR A 125 -14.78 22.24 -13.18
CA TYR A 125 -16.19 22.64 -13.02
C TYR A 125 -16.39 23.71 -11.96
N HIS A 126 -15.37 24.05 -11.16
CA HIS A 126 -15.46 25.03 -10.08
C HIS A 126 -16.55 24.71 -9.05
N LEU A 127 -16.82 23.42 -8.85
CA LEU A 127 -17.82 22.91 -7.92
C LEU A 127 -17.18 22.13 -6.78
N ASN A 128 -17.96 21.87 -5.74
CA ASN A 128 -17.50 21.18 -4.53
C ASN A 128 -17.73 19.65 -4.64
N PRO A 129 -16.69 18.80 -4.62
CA PRO A 129 -16.83 17.34 -4.74
C PRO A 129 -17.45 16.69 -3.49
N TYR A 130 -17.61 17.41 -2.39
CA TYR A 130 -18.43 16.96 -1.26
C TYR A 130 -19.93 17.04 -1.56
N LEU A 131 -20.34 17.82 -2.56
CA LEU A 131 -21.75 18.02 -2.94
C LEU A 131 -22.09 17.42 -4.31
N TYR A 132 -21.11 17.34 -5.21
CA TYR A 132 -21.27 16.82 -6.56
C TYR A 132 -20.48 15.53 -6.75
N LYS A 133 -21.00 14.65 -7.59
CA LYS A 133 -20.42 13.34 -7.95
C LYS A 133 -20.12 13.28 -9.45
N ALA A 134 -19.37 12.27 -9.88
CA ALA A 134 -18.99 12.16 -11.29
C ALA A 134 -20.20 12.04 -12.23
N LEU A 135 -21.27 11.33 -11.81
CA LEU A 135 -22.51 11.21 -12.60
C LEU A 135 -23.24 12.52 -12.86
N ASP A 136 -22.94 13.60 -12.13
CA ASP A 136 -23.54 14.92 -12.39
C ASP A 136 -22.95 15.58 -13.65
N PHE A 137 -21.93 14.97 -14.27
CA PHE A 137 -21.23 15.45 -15.47
C PHE A 137 -21.22 14.39 -16.59
N PRO A 138 -22.39 13.99 -17.13
CA PRO A 138 -22.51 12.88 -18.08
C PRO A 138 -21.74 13.09 -19.40
N ASP A 139 -21.48 14.34 -19.79
CA ASP A 139 -20.72 14.68 -21.00
C ASP A 139 -19.19 14.55 -20.82
N ASP A 140 -18.68 14.35 -19.60
CA ASP A 140 -17.24 14.15 -19.39
C ASP A 140 -16.81 12.74 -19.80
N LEU A 141 -15.93 12.66 -20.80
CA LEU A 141 -15.43 11.38 -21.33
C LEU A 141 -14.74 10.51 -20.27
N TRP A 142 -14.22 11.09 -19.18
CA TRP A 142 -13.53 10.31 -18.15
C TRP A 142 -14.45 9.36 -17.40
N ILE A 143 -15.77 9.61 -17.40
CA ILE A 143 -16.72 8.78 -16.67
C ILE A 143 -16.85 7.36 -17.24
N ARG A 144 -16.47 7.14 -18.50
CA ARG A 144 -16.73 5.90 -19.27
C ARG A 144 -15.95 4.67 -18.79
N PHE A 145 -14.85 4.86 -18.08
CA PHE A 145 -13.97 3.80 -17.57
C PHE A 145 -13.82 3.84 -16.03
N MET A 146 -14.55 4.75 -15.37
CA MET A 146 -14.51 4.92 -13.93
C MET A 146 -15.51 3.99 -13.24
N HIS A 147 -15.14 3.52 -12.05
CA HIS A 147 -16.07 2.88 -11.12
C HIS A 147 -16.43 3.87 -10.01
N TRP A 148 -17.48 3.60 -9.22
CA TRP A 148 -17.92 4.47 -8.10
C TRP A 148 -18.33 5.90 -8.51
N THR A 149 -18.82 6.08 -9.74
CA THR A 149 -19.24 7.40 -10.28
C THR A 149 -20.45 8.02 -9.55
N HIS A 150 -21.16 7.22 -8.75
CA HIS A 150 -22.37 7.59 -8.03
C HIS A 150 -22.13 8.21 -6.64
N ARG A 151 -20.91 8.14 -6.09
CA ARG A 151 -20.60 8.68 -4.76
C ARG A 151 -20.05 10.10 -4.85
N THR A 152 -20.31 10.90 -3.81
CA THR A 152 -19.54 12.12 -3.54
C THR A 152 -18.19 11.77 -2.91
N TYR A 153 -17.35 12.77 -2.69
CA TYR A 153 -16.00 12.62 -2.12
C TYR A 153 -16.03 12.14 -0.66
N PRO A 154 -15.46 10.96 -0.33
CA PRO A 154 -15.58 10.34 0.99
C PRO A 154 -14.35 10.56 1.88
N TYR A 155 -13.34 11.30 1.41
CA TYR A 155 -12.06 11.44 2.10
C TYR A 155 -11.97 12.78 2.84
N GLY A 156 -10.88 12.97 3.60
CA GLY A 156 -10.65 14.24 4.26
C GLY A 156 -10.13 15.34 3.31
N PRO A 157 -10.16 16.61 3.75
CA PRO A 157 -9.81 17.76 2.92
C PRO A 157 -8.32 17.85 2.56
N VAL A 158 -7.43 17.26 3.37
CA VAL A 158 -5.99 17.28 3.06
C VAL A 158 -5.69 16.44 1.83
N TRP A 159 -6.40 15.31 1.64
CA TRP A 159 -6.24 14.51 0.44
C TRP A 159 -6.64 15.31 -0.81
N LEU A 160 -7.74 16.06 -0.73
CA LEU A 160 -8.22 16.90 -1.82
C LEU A 160 -7.19 17.96 -2.18
N ILE A 161 -6.65 18.68 -1.18
CA ILE A 161 -5.62 19.70 -1.37
C ILE A 161 -4.37 19.14 -2.07
N ILE A 162 -3.95 17.91 -1.73
CA ILE A 162 -2.80 17.25 -2.38
C ILE A 162 -3.09 16.93 -3.84
N THR A 163 -4.33 16.55 -4.16
CA THR A 163 -4.74 16.17 -5.52
C THR A 163 -4.96 17.36 -6.46
N LEU A 164 -5.26 18.55 -5.95
CA LEU A 164 -5.55 19.74 -6.75
C LEU A 164 -4.39 20.16 -7.67
N PRO A 165 -3.13 20.32 -7.19
CA PRO A 165 -2.01 20.65 -8.08
C PRO A 165 -1.81 19.63 -9.19
N LEU A 166 -2.04 18.34 -8.92
CA LEU A 166 -1.89 17.26 -9.91
C LEU A 166 -2.93 17.38 -11.02
N SER A 167 -4.17 17.74 -10.67
CA SER A 167 -5.23 18.01 -11.63
C SER A 167 -4.95 19.25 -12.48
N ILE A 168 -4.50 20.35 -11.85
CA ILE A 168 -4.14 21.60 -12.54
C ILE A 168 -3.00 21.36 -13.54
N LEU A 169 -1.89 20.77 -13.08
CA LEU A 169 -0.73 20.49 -13.93
C LEU A 169 -1.05 19.48 -15.05
N GLY A 170 -1.99 18.57 -14.79
CA GLY A 170 -2.52 17.66 -15.80
C GLY A 170 -3.19 18.35 -16.98
N SER A 171 -3.64 19.61 -16.83
CA SER A 171 -4.20 20.45 -17.91
C SER A 171 -5.30 19.76 -18.70
N GLY A 172 -6.14 18.96 -18.03
CA GLY A 172 -7.22 18.19 -18.63
C GLY A 172 -6.80 16.96 -19.46
N LYS A 173 -5.50 16.64 -19.54
CA LYS A 173 -4.98 15.46 -20.26
C LYS A 173 -4.90 14.25 -19.33
N PHE A 174 -5.72 13.24 -19.59
CA PHE A 174 -5.86 12.06 -18.71
C PHE A 174 -4.53 11.37 -18.39
N VAL A 175 -3.75 10.98 -19.41
CA VAL A 175 -2.50 10.22 -19.23
C VAL A 175 -1.47 11.02 -18.44
N LEU A 176 -1.38 12.32 -18.67
CA LEU A 176 -0.48 13.20 -17.93
C LEU A 176 -0.93 13.31 -16.46
N THR A 177 -2.23 13.54 -16.21
CA THR A 177 -2.77 13.56 -14.85
C THR A 177 -2.51 12.23 -14.14
N LEU A 178 -2.75 11.09 -14.79
CA LEU A 178 -2.49 9.77 -14.24
C LEU A 178 -1.01 9.60 -13.83
N LEU A 179 -0.08 10.00 -14.70
CA LEU A 179 1.35 9.96 -14.40
C LEU A 179 1.72 10.84 -13.20
N LEU A 180 1.15 12.05 -13.11
CA LEU A 180 1.40 12.96 -11.98
C LEU A 180 0.92 12.35 -10.65
N TYR A 181 -0.22 11.68 -10.64
CA TYR A 181 -0.68 10.94 -9.46
C TYR A 181 0.27 9.80 -9.10
N LYS A 182 0.68 8.99 -10.09
CA LYS A 182 1.63 7.88 -9.88
C LYS A 182 2.97 8.36 -9.33
N LEU A 183 3.47 9.49 -9.81
CA LEU A 183 4.68 10.15 -9.28
C LEU A 183 4.49 10.65 -7.85
N ALA A 184 3.33 11.23 -7.52
CA ALA A 184 3.02 11.66 -6.16
C ALA A 184 3.00 10.46 -5.19
N PHE A 185 2.33 9.36 -5.55
CA PHE A 185 2.33 8.14 -4.76
C PHE A 185 3.73 7.54 -4.57
N ALA A 186 4.54 7.50 -5.63
CA ALA A 186 5.93 7.09 -5.53
C ALA A 186 6.75 7.98 -4.59
N PHE A 187 6.54 9.29 -4.65
CA PHE A 187 7.18 10.25 -3.75
C PHE A 187 6.84 9.97 -2.27
N PHE A 188 5.56 9.80 -1.95
CA PHE A 188 5.14 9.51 -0.57
C PHE A 188 5.60 8.12 -0.11
N HIS A 189 5.62 7.11 -1.00
CA HIS A 189 6.14 5.79 -0.69
C HIS A 189 7.66 5.83 -0.38
N LEU A 190 8.47 6.54 -1.18
CA LEU A 190 9.88 6.78 -0.89
C LEU A 190 10.07 7.59 0.40
N GLY A 191 9.19 8.55 0.66
CA GLY A 191 9.12 9.29 1.92
C GLY A 191 8.91 8.38 3.13
N ASN A 192 7.99 7.42 3.04
CA ASN A 192 7.75 6.42 4.09
C ASN A 192 9.01 5.59 4.37
N ILE A 193 9.66 5.07 3.33
CA ILE A 193 10.93 4.33 3.42
C ILE A 193 11.98 5.16 4.15
N PHE A 194 12.15 6.43 3.74
CA PHE A 194 13.13 7.33 4.34
C PHE A 194 12.83 7.63 5.81
N ILE A 195 11.58 7.89 6.17
CA ILE A 195 11.21 8.19 7.56
C ILE A 195 11.34 6.94 8.44
N ILE A 196 10.97 5.76 7.95
CA ILE A 196 11.19 4.47 8.64
C ILE A 196 12.67 4.29 8.94
N TYR A 197 13.54 4.49 7.95
CA TYR A 197 15.00 4.44 8.15
C TYR A 197 15.46 5.43 9.23
N LYS A 198 14.99 6.68 9.18
CA LYS A 198 15.36 7.72 10.16
C LYS A 198 14.88 7.38 11.58
N LEU A 199 13.65 6.91 11.73
CA LEU A 199 13.09 6.47 13.02
C LEU A 199 13.90 5.32 13.60
N LEU A 200 14.08 4.23 12.85
CA LEU A 200 14.80 3.05 13.31
C LEU A 200 16.27 3.35 13.67
N SER A 201 16.95 4.16 12.85
CA SER A 201 18.33 4.59 13.11
C SER A 201 18.44 5.38 14.42
N ARG A 202 17.49 6.30 14.67
CA ARG A 202 17.48 7.15 15.88
C ARG A 202 17.10 6.38 17.14
N LEU A 203 16.22 5.38 17.00
CA LEU A 203 15.84 4.48 18.09
C LEU A 203 16.90 3.42 18.39
N LYS A 204 18.06 3.45 17.69
CA LYS A 204 19.14 2.46 17.79
C LYS A 204 18.63 1.02 17.66
N ALA A 205 17.65 0.82 16.79
CA ALA A 205 17.10 -0.50 16.55
C ALA A 205 18.16 -1.39 15.88
N LYS A 206 18.43 -2.56 16.46
CA LYS A 206 19.38 -3.55 15.90
C LYS A 206 19.07 -3.92 14.45
N ASN A 207 17.79 -3.83 14.04
CA ASN A 207 17.29 -4.30 12.76
C ASN A 207 16.85 -3.15 11.83
N THR A 208 17.61 -2.06 11.79
CA THR A 208 17.23 -0.84 11.06
C THR A 208 16.93 -1.10 9.57
N PHE A 209 17.83 -1.79 8.87
CA PHE A 209 17.62 -2.09 7.44
C PHE A 209 16.58 -3.19 7.23
N SER A 210 16.41 -4.12 8.17
CA SER A 210 15.34 -5.12 8.10
C SER A 210 13.96 -4.46 8.11
N GLY A 211 13.73 -3.46 8.96
CA GLY A 211 12.49 -2.66 8.97
C GLY A 211 12.24 -1.94 7.64
N VAL A 212 13.29 -1.35 7.07
CA VAL A 212 13.23 -0.68 5.77
C VAL A 212 12.85 -1.66 4.66
N VAL A 213 13.57 -2.79 4.54
CA VAL A 213 13.31 -3.81 3.51
C VAL A 213 11.93 -4.44 3.70
N PHE A 214 11.52 -4.65 4.95
CA PHE A 214 10.21 -5.20 5.30
C PHE A 214 9.07 -4.37 4.76
N TYR A 215 9.13 -3.04 4.86
CA TYR A 215 8.11 -2.17 4.28
C TYR A 215 8.30 -1.98 2.77
N ALA A 216 9.53 -1.67 2.34
CA ALA A 216 9.83 -1.24 0.98
C ALA A 216 9.56 -2.29 -0.10
N PHE A 217 9.68 -3.58 0.25
CA PHE A 217 9.51 -4.69 -0.71
C PHE A 217 8.33 -5.59 -0.35
N ASN A 218 7.51 -5.24 0.64
CA ASN A 218 6.31 -6.00 0.93
C ASN A 218 5.39 -5.99 -0.30
N PRO A 219 4.99 -7.16 -0.86
CA PRO A 219 4.19 -7.21 -2.07
C PRO A 219 2.88 -6.42 -1.99
N LEU A 220 2.20 -6.41 -0.82
CA LEU A 220 0.98 -5.64 -0.63
C LEU A 220 1.30 -4.15 -0.71
N VAL A 221 2.33 -3.69 0.02
CA VAL A 221 2.69 -2.28 0.02
C VAL A 221 3.07 -1.82 -1.38
N ILE A 222 3.90 -2.54 -2.12
CA ILE A 222 4.32 -2.08 -3.47
C ILE A 222 3.14 -2.12 -4.47
N ILE A 223 2.23 -3.10 -4.37
CA ILE A 223 1.04 -3.16 -5.23
C ILE A 223 0.10 -2.00 -4.91
N GLU A 224 -0.24 -1.80 -3.64
CA GLU A 224 -1.21 -0.81 -3.19
C GLU A 224 -0.63 0.62 -3.05
N SER A 225 0.69 0.79 -3.24
CA SER A 225 1.34 2.11 -3.27
C SER A 225 1.81 2.52 -4.65
N LEU A 226 2.22 1.58 -5.51
CA LEU A 226 2.86 1.90 -6.78
C LEU A 226 2.08 1.38 -7.97
N VAL A 227 1.32 0.29 -7.87
CA VAL A 227 0.55 -0.27 -9.00
C VAL A 227 -0.87 0.30 -9.02
N SER A 228 -1.66 -0.05 -8.01
CA SER A 228 -3.04 0.42 -7.79
C SER A 228 -3.06 1.27 -6.52
N PRO A 229 -2.59 2.53 -6.60
CA PRO A 229 -2.26 3.28 -5.40
C PRO A 229 -3.51 3.78 -4.65
N HIS A 230 -3.45 3.69 -3.33
CA HIS A 230 -4.49 4.21 -2.42
C HIS A 230 -3.94 5.23 -1.43
N ASN A 231 -4.76 6.20 -1.04
CA ASN A 231 -4.33 7.36 -0.25
C ASN A 231 -3.80 7.03 1.17
N GLU A 232 -3.93 5.79 1.62
CA GLU A 232 -3.30 5.25 2.83
C GLU A 232 -1.78 5.43 2.84
N VAL A 233 -1.13 5.50 1.68
CA VAL A 233 0.32 5.79 1.57
C VAL A 233 0.66 7.18 2.11
N MET A 234 -0.15 8.18 1.76
CA MET A 234 0.00 9.58 2.21
C MET A 234 -0.37 9.71 3.68
N MET A 235 -1.45 9.03 4.10
CA MET A 235 -1.84 8.97 5.52
C MET A 235 -0.69 8.40 6.36
N LEU A 236 -0.12 7.27 5.94
CA LEU A 236 1.04 6.68 6.61
C LEU A 236 2.25 7.63 6.63
N PHE A 237 2.50 8.39 5.57
CA PHE A 237 3.60 9.37 5.54
C PHE A 237 3.48 10.42 6.61
N PHE A 238 2.32 11.08 6.70
CA PHE A 238 2.10 12.11 7.70
C PHE A 238 2.09 11.53 9.12
N LEU A 239 1.58 10.31 9.30
CA LEU A 239 1.70 9.60 10.57
C LEU A 239 3.15 9.32 10.94
N LEU A 240 3.94 8.69 10.06
CA LEU A 240 5.35 8.38 10.33
C LEU A 240 6.16 9.65 10.60
N LEU A 241 5.91 10.73 9.86
CA LEU A 241 6.55 12.03 10.08
C LEU A 241 6.18 12.59 11.46
N SER A 242 4.91 12.46 11.86
CA SER A 242 4.45 12.82 13.20
C SER A 242 5.22 12.03 14.28
N LEU A 243 5.33 10.71 14.14
CA LEU A 243 6.10 9.86 15.05
C LEU A 243 7.57 10.28 15.10
N TYR A 244 8.18 10.55 13.94
CA TYR A 244 9.56 11.01 13.85
C TYR A 244 9.77 12.32 14.65
N LEU A 245 8.89 13.30 14.45
CA LEU A 245 8.96 14.58 15.15
C LEU A 245 8.74 14.44 16.66
N PHE A 246 7.79 13.61 17.08
CA PHE A 246 7.51 13.36 18.50
C PHE A 246 8.66 12.62 19.21
N TYR A 247 9.14 11.51 18.65
CA TYR A 247 10.07 10.62 19.35
C TYR A 247 11.55 10.98 19.15
N THR A 248 11.91 11.62 18.02
CA THR A 248 13.32 11.89 17.72
C THR A 248 13.69 13.37 17.82
N GLN A 249 12.81 14.27 17.37
CA GLN A 249 13.07 15.72 17.39
C GLN A 249 12.47 16.42 18.62
N LYS A 250 11.60 15.73 19.37
CA LYS A 250 10.81 16.29 20.49
C LYS A 250 10.04 17.57 20.11
N ASN A 251 9.68 17.72 18.83
CA ASN A 251 8.93 18.88 18.34
C ASN A 251 7.43 18.54 18.29
N TYR A 252 6.76 18.73 19.43
CA TYR A 252 5.38 18.30 19.61
C TYR A 252 4.37 19.06 18.74
N ILE A 253 4.61 20.34 18.48
CA ILE A 253 3.70 21.16 17.66
C ILE A 253 3.71 20.66 16.22
N LYS A 254 4.91 20.54 15.61
CA LYS A 254 5.01 20.00 14.25
C LYS A 254 4.54 18.55 14.16
N GLY A 255 4.79 17.74 15.20
CA GLY A 255 4.28 16.38 15.31
C GLY A 255 2.75 16.33 15.30
N ALA A 256 2.09 17.19 16.08
CA ALA A 256 0.64 17.31 16.10
C ALA A 256 0.08 17.78 14.76
N ILE A 257 0.70 18.79 14.13
CA ILE A 257 0.32 19.25 12.78
C ILE A 257 0.37 18.08 11.79
N CYS A 258 1.45 17.30 11.78
CA CYS A 258 1.55 16.14 10.90
C CYS A 258 0.49 15.07 11.21
N LEU A 259 0.14 14.86 12.48
CA LEU A 259 -0.96 13.95 12.82
C LEU A 259 -2.32 14.46 12.31
N PHE A 260 -2.59 15.77 12.42
CA PHE A 260 -3.78 16.38 11.83
C PHE A 260 -3.81 16.25 10.31
N LEU A 261 -2.66 16.39 9.64
CA LEU A 261 -2.57 16.14 8.19
C LEU A 261 -2.91 14.69 7.84
N SER A 262 -2.42 13.72 8.63
CA SER A 262 -2.78 12.29 8.48
C SER A 262 -4.29 12.07 8.64
N ILE A 263 -4.90 12.61 9.70
CA ILE A 263 -6.35 12.54 9.95
C ILE A 263 -7.14 13.16 8.79
N GLY A 264 -6.64 14.28 8.25
CA GLY A 264 -7.23 14.98 7.12
C GLY A 264 -7.07 14.27 5.77
N ILE A 265 -6.29 13.19 5.66
CA ILE A 265 -6.32 12.28 4.51
C ILE A 265 -7.49 11.30 4.69
N LYS A 266 -7.45 10.55 5.80
CA LYS A 266 -8.46 9.57 6.19
C LYS A 266 -8.53 9.54 7.71
N PHE A 267 -9.74 9.59 8.27
CA PHE A 267 -9.96 9.83 9.69
C PHE A 267 -9.44 8.72 10.63
N LEU A 268 -8.98 7.58 10.10
CA LEU A 268 -8.52 6.41 10.84
C LEU A 268 -7.49 6.75 11.93
N THR A 269 -6.54 7.65 11.66
CA THR A 269 -5.47 8.00 12.63
C THR A 269 -5.93 8.88 13.80
N ILE A 270 -7.20 9.30 13.85
CA ILE A 270 -7.75 10.13 14.94
C ILE A 270 -7.67 9.42 16.30
N ILE A 271 -7.74 8.09 16.30
CA ILE A 271 -7.63 7.25 17.51
C ILE A 271 -6.32 7.46 18.27
N LEU A 272 -5.29 7.98 17.60
CA LEU A 272 -3.98 8.26 18.20
C LEU A 272 -3.92 9.61 18.91
N MET A 273 -4.87 10.52 18.65
CA MET A 273 -4.88 11.86 19.23
C MET A 273 -4.96 11.84 20.77
N PRO A 274 -5.88 11.07 21.41
CA PRO A 274 -5.90 10.95 22.87
C PRO A 274 -4.57 10.45 23.43
N TYR A 275 -3.91 9.50 22.75
CA TYR A 275 -2.63 8.97 23.20
C TYR A 275 -1.53 10.04 23.26
N PHE A 276 -1.40 10.89 22.25
CA PHE A 276 -0.38 11.95 22.23
C PHE A 276 -0.68 13.09 23.21
N ILE A 277 -1.96 13.42 23.41
CA ILE A 277 -2.38 14.38 24.44
C ILE A 277 -2.04 13.81 25.81
N TRP A 278 -2.47 12.59 26.10
CA TRP A 278 -2.36 11.95 27.42
C TRP A 278 -0.92 11.64 27.81
N LYS A 279 -0.06 11.28 26.86
CA LYS A 279 1.39 11.07 27.09
C LYS A 279 2.08 12.31 27.65
N LYS A 280 1.64 13.52 27.26
CA LYS A 280 2.19 14.78 27.78
C LYS A 280 1.89 14.99 29.27
N PHE A 281 0.77 14.44 29.76
CA PHE A 281 0.23 14.79 31.07
C PHE A 281 0.31 13.69 32.14
N ILE A 282 0.31 12.38 31.79
CA ILE A 282 0.05 11.31 32.79
C ILE A 282 0.99 10.10 32.69
N LEU A 283 1.51 9.75 31.51
CA LEU A 283 2.32 8.53 31.38
C LEU A 283 3.79 8.77 31.78
N LYS A 284 4.27 8.06 32.82
CA LYS A 284 5.72 7.91 33.09
C LYS A 284 6.45 7.50 31.80
N GLU A 285 7.68 8.00 31.59
CA GLU A 285 8.47 7.70 30.37
C GLU A 285 8.62 6.18 30.16
N LYS A 286 7.76 5.60 29.31
CA LYS A 286 7.89 4.23 28.82
C LYS A 286 8.80 4.19 27.60
N SER A 287 9.43 3.04 27.38
CA SER A 287 10.31 2.82 26.22
C SER A 287 9.59 3.09 24.89
N ALA A 288 10.34 3.55 23.89
CA ALA A 288 9.81 3.81 22.55
C ALA A 288 9.11 2.57 21.94
N ASN A 289 9.64 1.37 22.19
CA ASN A 289 9.05 0.12 21.72
C ASN A 289 7.65 -0.15 22.30
N PHE A 290 7.45 0.14 23.60
CA PHE A 290 6.12 -0.01 24.22
C PHE A 290 5.11 0.94 23.56
N ASN A 291 5.53 2.17 23.34
CA ASN A 291 4.72 3.20 22.72
C ASN A 291 4.32 2.86 21.28
N LEU A 292 5.28 2.38 20.48
CA LEU A 292 5.03 1.96 19.11
C LEU A 292 4.13 0.73 19.03
N MET A 293 4.30 -0.24 19.95
CA MET A 293 3.37 -1.38 20.07
C MET A 293 1.95 -0.93 20.40
N TYR A 294 1.79 0.01 21.34
CA TYR A 294 0.48 0.53 21.69
C TYR A 294 -0.20 1.22 20.49
N ILE A 295 0.53 2.06 19.77
CA ILE A 295 0.06 2.68 18.52
C ILE A 295 -0.36 1.62 17.50
N TYR A 296 0.48 0.61 17.27
CA TYR A 296 0.19 -0.49 16.35
C TYR A 296 -1.10 -1.22 16.74
N LEU A 297 -1.29 -1.54 18.03
CA LEU A 297 -2.49 -2.24 18.51
C LEU A 297 -3.76 -1.40 18.39
N LEU A 298 -3.69 -0.09 18.66
CA LEU A 298 -4.83 0.80 18.44
C LEU A 298 -5.24 0.86 16.97
N LEU A 299 -4.27 0.98 16.06
CA LEU A 299 -4.53 0.97 14.63
C LEU A 299 -5.07 -0.37 14.16
N ALA A 300 -4.52 -1.49 14.67
CA ALA A 300 -4.98 -2.83 14.35
C ALA A 300 -6.43 -3.05 14.81
N LEU A 301 -6.81 -2.51 15.97
CA LEU A 301 -8.17 -2.56 16.47
C LEU A 301 -9.15 -1.78 15.56
N VAL A 302 -8.78 -0.57 15.13
CA VAL A 302 -9.62 0.22 14.21
C VAL A 302 -9.78 -0.50 12.88
N ILE A 303 -8.70 -1.05 12.33
CA ILE A 303 -8.76 -1.80 11.07
C ILE A 303 -9.59 -3.07 11.22
N PHE A 304 -9.48 -3.77 12.35
CA PHE A 304 -10.33 -4.92 12.63
C PHE A 304 -11.82 -4.53 12.56
N PHE A 305 -12.23 -3.44 13.20
CA PHE A 305 -13.61 -2.95 13.09
C PHE A 305 -13.97 -2.50 11.68
N GLU A 306 -13.06 -1.83 10.96
CA GLU A 306 -13.27 -1.46 9.54
C GLU A 306 -13.50 -2.70 8.67
N THR A 307 -12.78 -3.80 8.92
CA THR A 307 -12.92 -5.09 8.20
C THR A 307 -14.14 -5.92 8.61
N LEU A 308 -14.79 -5.58 9.73
CA LEU A 308 -16.09 -6.15 10.10
C LEU A 308 -17.25 -5.38 9.46
N TYR A 309 -17.09 -4.05 9.36
CA TYR A 309 -18.08 -3.17 8.75
C TYR A 309 -18.03 -3.19 7.21
N ARG A 310 -16.84 -3.39 6.64
CA ARG A 310 -16.55 -3.45 5.21
C ARG A 310 -15.69 -4.67 4.91
N GLU A 311 -15.56 -5.00 3.63
CA GLU A 311 -14.63 -6.03 3.22
C GLU A 311 -13.17 -5.70 3.60
N PRO A 312 -12.32 -6.73 3.85
CA PRO A 312 -10.93 -6.55 4.23
C PRO A 312 -10.04 -6.17 3.04
N TYR A 313 -10.21 -4.95 2.53
CA TYR A 313 -9.47 -4.47 1.37
C TYR A 313 -7.96 -4.38 1.65
N PRO A 314 -7.08 -4.74 0.70
CA PRO A 314 -5.64 -4.82 0.94
C PRO A 314 -5.01 -3.52 1.43
N TRP A 315 -5.41 -2.38 0.87
CA TRP A 315 -4.82 -1.08 1.19
C TRP A 315 -5.03 -0.64 2.64
N TYR A 316 -6.04 -1.16 3.35
CA TYR A 316 -6.26 -0.89 4.78
C TYR A 316 -5.05 -1.30 5.63
N PHE A 317 -4.30 -2.31 5.19
CA PHE A 317 -3.19 -2.88 5.95
C PHE A 317 -1.85 -2.16 5.73
N ILE A 318 -1.75 -1.20 4.79
CA ILE A 318 -0.52 -0.42 4.54
C ILE A 318 -0.03 0.24 5.83
N ILE A 319 -0.95 0.83 6.60
CA ILE A 319 -0.60 1.51 7.85
C ILE A 319 -0.09 0.54 8.93
N LEU A 320 -0.61 -0.68 9.00
CA LEU A 320 -0.11 -1.71 9.92
C LEU A 320 1.26 -2.21 9.51
N ILE A 321 1.47 -2.47 8.22
CA ILE A 321 2.80 -2.90 7.73
C ILE A 321 3.82 -1.78 7.95
N GLY A 322 3.44 -0.53 7.68
CA GLY A 322 4.27 0.66 7.89
C GLY A 322 4.66 0.87 9.36
N THR A 323 3.70 0.86 10.28
CA THR A 323 3.99 1.01 11.71
C THR A 323 4.63 -0.24 12.31
N GLY A 324 4.25 -1.43 11.85
CA GLY A 324 4.82 -2.71 12.24
C GLY A 324 6.30 -2.84 11.86
N SER A 325 6.73 -2.21 10.76
CA SER A 325 8.13 -2.13 10.35
C SER A 325 9.05 -1.49 11.41
N LEU A 326 8.48 -0.65 12.30
CA LEU A 326 9.20 -0.01 13.40
C LEU A 326 9.42 -0.92 14.61
N ILE A 327 8.75 -2.07 14.67
CA ILE A 327 8.73 -2.99 15.83
C ILE A 327 8.93 -4.46 15.43
N LEU A 328 9.64 -4.73 14.32
CA LEU A 328 9.84 -6.08 13.79
C LEU A 328 10.59 -7.05 14.70
N GLN A 329 11.29 -6.56 15.72
CA GLN A 329 11.84 -7.42 16.77
C GLN A 329 10.76 -8.26 17.47
N MET A 330 9.49 -7.87 17.36
CA MET A 330 8.34 -8.61 17.86
C MET A 330 7.90 -9.63 16.81
N LYS A 331 8.32 -10.89 16.99
CA LYS A 331 8.09 -11.98 16.02
C LYS A 331 6.64 -12.12 15.54
N TYR A 332 5.66 -11.87 16.41
CA TYR A 332 4.24 -11.97 16.05
C TYR A 332 3.78 -10.82 15.15
N VAL A 333 4.37 -9.62 15.29
CA VAL A 333 4.08 -8.48 14.39
C VAL A 333 4.63 -8.75 13.00
N TYR A 334 5.85 -9.28 12.90
CA TYR A 334 6.43 -9.74 11.64
C TYR A 334 5.55 -10.81 10.98
N GLY A 335 5.16 -11.83 11.74
CA GLY A 335 4.34 -12.94 11.25
C GLY A 335 2.95 -12.49 10.76
N ILE A 336 2.20 -11.77 11.59
CA ILE A 336 0.84 -11.33 11.22
C ILE A 336 0.86 -10.39 10.03
N SER A 337 1.83 -9.48 9.95
CA SER A 337 1.95 -8.52 8.85
C SER A 337 2.25 -9.24 7.54
N THR A 338 3.09 -10.27 7.56
CA THR A 338 3.39 -11.12 6.39
C THR A 338 2.16 -11.90 5.94
N VAL A 339 1.45 -12.54 6.88
CA VAL A 339 0.25 -13.34 6.59
C VAL A 339 -0.87 -12.47 6.04
N ILE A 340 -1.16 -11.33 6.67
CA ILE A 340 -2.15 -10.36 6.18
C ILE A 340 -1.80 -9.88 4.78
N SER A 341 -0.52 -9.61 4.51
CA SER A 341 -0.09 -9.15 3.18
C SER A 341 -0.43 -10.16 2.09
N LEU A 342 -0.10 -11.44 2.32
CA LEU A 342 -0.40 -12.51 1.38
C LEU A 342 -1.91 -12.74 1.24
N ALA A 343 -2.60 -12.90 2.38
CA ALA A 343 -4.02 -13.23 2.42
C ALA A 343 -4.88 -12.13 1.78
N ALA A 344 -4.54 -10.86 1.99
CA ALA A 344 -5.26 -9.74 1.39
C ALA A 344 -5.02 -9.65 -0.13
N ILE A 345 -3.78 -9.78 -0.62
CA ILE A 345 -3.52 -9.76 -2.07
C ILE A 345 -4.22 -10.91 -2.80
N LEU A 346 -4.25 -12.10 -2.20
CA LEU A 346 -4.93 -13.26 -2.79
C LEU A 346 -6.43 -13.03 -2.98
N ARG A 347 -7.05 -12.05 -2.30
CA ARG A 347 -8.45 -11.66 -2.53
C ARG A 347 -8.71 -11.13 -3.94
N TYR A 348 -7.69 -10.72 -4.70
CA TYR A 348 -7.90 -10.34 -6.11
C TYR A 348 -8.15 -11.55 -7.02
N ALA A 349 -7.66 -12.74 -6.67
CA ALA A 349 -7.71 -13.90 -7.56
C ALA A 349 -9.15 -14.36 -7.91
N PRO A 350 -10.12 -14.44 -6.98
CA PRO A 350 -11.49 -14.80 -7.33
C PRO A 350 -12.16 -13.86 -8.34
N TYR A 351 -11.92 -12.55 -8.22
CA TYR A 351 -12.43 -11.57 -9.18
C TYR A 351 -11.72 -11.68 -10.55
N LEU A 352 -10.39 -11.84 -10.55
CA LEU A 352 -9.64 -12.03 -11.81
C LEU A 352 -10.13 -13.28 -12.57
N TYR A 353 -10.53 -14.31 -11.84
CA TYR A 353 -11.00 -15.57 -12.40
C TYR A 353 -12.39 -15.47 -13.02
N THR A 354 -13.33 -14.78 -12.36
CA THR A 354 -14.74 -14.75 -12.79
C THR A 354 -15.15 -13.46 -13.51
N GLY A 355 -14.50 -12.33 -13.21
CA GLY A 355 -14.86 -11.00 -13.71
C GLY A 355 -16.09 -10.36 -13.09
N SER A 356 -16.61 -10.89 -11.98
CA SER A 356 -17.83 -10.39 -11.36
C SER A 356 -17.78 -10.52 -9.84
N TYR A 357 -18.55 -9.71 -9.12
CA TYR A 357 -18.67 -9.76 -7.65
C TYR A 357 -19.90 -10.57 -7.21
N THR A 358 -20.00 -11.82 -7.68
CA THR A 358 -21.03 -12.76 -7.19
C THR A 358 -20.81 -13.14 -5.73
N ASP A 359 -21.84 -13.66 -5.06
CA ASP A 359 -21.75 -14.18 -3.69
C ASP A 359 -20.62 -15.21 -3.53
N TRP A 360 -20.40 -16.06 -4.53
CA TRP A 360 -19.30 -17.03 -4.53
C TRP A 360 -17.93 -16.36 -4.49
N VAL A 361 -17.74 -15.27 -5.25
CA VAL A 361 -16.48 -14.51 -5.26
C VAL A 361 -16.22 -13.89 -3.91
N VAL A 362 -17.22 -13.23 -3.32
CA VAL A 362 -17.10 -12.62 -1.99
C VAL A 362 -16.80 -13.69 -0.93
N LEU A 363 -17.47 -14.84 -1.00
CA LEU A 363 -17.20 -15.98 -0.12
C LEU A 363 -15.75 -16.48 -0.27
N MET A 364 -15.27 -16.70 -1.49
CA MET A 364 -13.89 -17.14 -1.73
C MET A 364 -12.86 -16.13 -1.24
N GLN A 365 -13.10 -14.83 -1.45
CA GLN A 365 -12.25 -13.77 -0.94
C GLN A 365 -12.14 -13.80 0.59
N ASN A 366 -13.27 -14.02 1.28
CA ASN A 366 -13.31 -14.11 2.73
C ASN A 366 -12.63 -15.39 3.24
N ILE A 367 -12.83 -16.53 2.57
CA ILE A 367 -12.14 -17.78 2.91
C ILE A 367 -10.63 -17.61 2.77
N LEU A 368 -10.14 -17.06 1.66
CA LEU A 368 -8.71 -16.83 1.44
C LEU A 368 -8.12 -15.92 2.53
N PHE A 369 -8.84 -14.88 2.92
CA PHE A 369 -8.40 -13.94 3.95
C PHE A 369 -8.36 -14.59 5.34
N ILE A 370 -9.47 -15.21 5.77
CA ILE A 370 -9.63 -15.79 7.11
C ILE A 370 -8.72 -17.01 7.30
N THR A 371 -8.57 -17.85 6.28
CA THR A 371 -7.76 -19.08 6.37
C THR A 371 -6.32 -18.78 6.78
N GLY A 372 -5.69 -17.77 6.14
CA GLY A 372 -4.34 -17.35 6.51
C GLY A 372 -4.24 -16.87 7.96
N LEU A 373 -5.21 -16.06 8.40
CA LEU A 373 -5.27 -15.55 9.78
C LEU A 373 -5.46 -16.66 10.82
N THR A 374 -6.33 -17.63 10.54
CA THR A 374 -6.58 -18.76 11.42
C THR A 374 -5.35 -19.63 11.59
N PHE A 375 -4.64 -19.96 10.49
CA PHE A 375 -3.39 -20.71 10.57
C PHE A 375 -2.35 -19.98 11.42
N PHE A 376 -2.23 -18.66 11.25
CA PHE A 376 -1.31 -17.86 12.05
C PHE A 376 -1.70 -17.84 13.54
N LEU A 377 -2.99 -17.71 13.85
CA LEU A 377 -3.48 -17.75 15.23
C LEU A 377 -3.18 -19.11 15.89
N CYS A 378 -3.44 -20.21 15.19
CA CYS A 378 -3.08 -21.56 15.65
C CYS A 378 -1.58 -21.68 15.92
N PHE A 379 -0.73 -21.19 15.01
CA PHE A 379 0.72 -21.14 15.21
C PHE A 379 1.11 -20.36 16.48
N VAL A 380 0.53 -19.17 16.70
CA VAL A 380 0.79 -18.36 17.89
C VAL A 380 0.39 -19.10 19.18
N ILE A 381 -0.79 -19.74 19.20
CA ILE A 381 -1.26 -20.50 20.35
C ILE A 381 -0.31 -21.67 20.66
N LEU A 382 0.07 -22.45 19.65
CA LEU A 382 0.98 -23.59 19.81
C LEU A 382 2.36 -23.15 20.30
N ASP A 383 2.90 -22.05 19.77
CA ASP A 383 4.19 -21.51 20.19
C ASP A 383 4.15 -21.01 21.65
N ILE A 384 3.06 -20.36 22.07
CA ILE A 384 2.86 -19.95 23.48
C ILE A 384 2.80 -21.17 24.41
N ILE A 385 2.05 -22.22 24.02
CA ILE A 385 1.97 -23.46 24.80
C ILE A 385 3.36 -24.08 24.94
N ARG A 386 4.10 -24.21 23.83
CA ARG A 386 5.47 -24.74 23.82
C ARG A 386 6.41 -23.96 24.73
N LEU A 387 6.33 -22.63 24.73
CA LEU A 387 7.14 -21.77 25.58
C LEU A 387 6.78 -21.90 27.08
N LYS A 388 5.51 -22.16 27.41
CA LYS A 388 5.10 -22.44 28.80
C LYS A 388 5.63 -23.80 29.27
N ILE A 389 5.51 -24.85 28.46
CA ILE A 389 6.01 -26.18 28.79
C ILE A 389 7.53 -26.16 29.02
N LYS A 390 8.28 -25.45 28.18
CA LYS A 390 9.74 -25.30 28.33
C LYS A 390 10.15 -24.52 29.59
N LYS A 391 9.26 -23.72 30.18
CA LYS A 391 9.52 -23.01 31.44
C LYS A 391 9.14 -23.82 32.68
N SER A 392 8.30 -24.85 32.53
CA SER A 392 7.89 -25.76 33.60
C SER A 392 8.76 -27.02 33.73
N LEU A 393 9.61 -27.27 32.73
CA LEU A 393 10.72 -28.23 32.76
C LEU A 393 12.00 -27.45 33.07
#